data_AF-A0A946HRJ4-F1
#
_entry.id   AF-A0A946HRJ4-F1
#
_cell.length_a   1.000
_cell.length_b   1.000
_cell.length_c   1.000
_cell.angle_alpha   90.00
_cell.angle_beta   90.00
_cell.angle_gamma   90.00
#
_symmetry.space_group_name_H-M   'P 1'
#
loop_
_entity.id
_entity.type
_entity.pdbx_description
1 polymer ?
#
loop_
_entity_poly.entity_id
_entity_poly.type
_entity_poly.pdbx_seq_one_letter_code
_entity_poly.pdbx_strand_id
1 'polypeptide(L)'
;FQPVRVDNIEEHKMHTELIDVGEDVCVKVAACRARGGRVIAVGTTTVRSLESAAAGGELAPTRGETDIFIYPGYEFKVVDALITNFHLPQSTLLMLVSAFCSRDVLMETYKQAVENDYRFYSYGDAMLLGKGV
;
A
#
# COMPACT_ATOMS: atom_id res chain seq x y z
N PHE A 1 -13.80 0.57 -3.50
CA PHE A 1 -12.72 0.38 -4.49
C PHE A 1 -13.34 -0.10 -5.79
N GLN A 2 -13.12 0.63 -6.89
CA GLN A 2 -13.65 0.27 -8.20
C GLN A 2 -12.74 -0.77 -8.88
N PRO A 3 -13.28 -1.72 -9.65
CA PRO A 3 -12.48 -2.62 -10.47
C PRO A 3 -11.69 -1.81 -11.51
N VAL A 4 -10.48 -2.27 -11.83
CA VAL A 4 -9.69 -1.69 -12.94
C VAL A 4 -10.43 -2.04 -14.23
N ARG A 5 -10.86 -1.02 -14.99
CA ARG A 5 -11.65 -1.18 -16.24
C ARG A 5 -10.89 -0.78 -17.50
N VAL A 6 -9.57 -0.65 -17.41
CA VAL A 6 -8.72 -0.22 -18.52
C VAL A 6 -7.80 -1.35 -18.95
N ASP A 7 -7.58 -1.50 -20.26
CA ASP A 7 -6.68 -2.51 -20.82
C ASP A 7 -5.20 -2.17 -20.57
N ASN A 8 -4.88 -0.87 -20.50
CA ASN A 8 -3.57 -0.36 -20.08
C ASN A 8 -3.67 0.22 -18.66
N ILE A 9 -2.95 -0.40 -17.72
CA ILE A 9 -2.89 -0.02 -16.31
C ILE A 9 -2.37 1.41 -16.12
N GLU A 10 -1.46 1.87 -16.97
CA GLU A 10 -0.89 3.22 -16.92
C GLU A 10 -1.93 4.30 -17.24
N GLU A 11 -3.02 3.95 -17.92
CA GLU A 11 -4.11 4.86 -18.27
C GLU A 11 -5.19 4.94 -17.16
N HIS A 12 -5.05 4.16 -16.07
CA HIS A 12 -6.01 4.17 -14.98
C HIS A 12 -5.90 5.46 -14.15
N LYS A 13 -6.95 6.29 -14.18
CA LYS A 13 -7.08 7.44 -13.26
C LYS A 13 -7.66 6.99 -11.92
N MET A 14 -6.86 7.11 -10.86
CA MET A 14 -7.30 6.89 -9.49
C MET A 14 -8.21 8.03 -9.01
N HIS A 15 -9.16 7.69 -8.15
CA HIS A 15 -9.92 8.69 -7.39
C HIS A 15 -9.00 9.40 -6.41
N THR A 16 -9.19 10.72 -6.30
CA THR A 16 -8.48 11.54 -5.33
C THR A 16 -8.99 11.24 -3.92
N GLU A 17 -8.06 11.14 -2.97
CA GLU A 17 -8.36 11.05 -1.53
C GLU A 17 -7.73 12.25 -0.83
N LEU A 18 -8.45 12.84 0.13
CA LEU A 18 -7.88 13.87 1.00
C LEU A 18 -6.96 13.21 2.02
N ILE A 19 -5.73 13.72 2.12
CA ILE A 19 -4.72 13.29 3.08
C ILE A 19 -4.28 14.45 3.96
N ASP A 20 -3.97 14.11 5.21
CA ASP A 20 -3.38 15.00 6.19
C ASP A 20 -2.30 14.23 6.95
N VAL A 21 -1.04 14.47 6.58
CA VAL A 21 0.15 13.90 7.20
C VAL A 21 0.80 15.01 8.02
N GLY A 22 0.59 14.96 9.33
CA GLY A 22 1.10 15.95 10.27
C GLY A 22 2.62 15.90 10.46
N GLU A 23 3.16 16.98 11.00
CA GLU A 23 4.58 17.08 11.36
C GLU A 23 5.00 16.04 12.41
N ASP A 24 4.12 15.74 13.37
CA ASP A 24 4.41 14.74 14.39
C ASP A 24 4.64 13.33 13.81
N VAL A 25 3.91 12.97 12.75
CA VAL A 25 4.10 11.72 12.01
C VAL A 25 5.46 11.72 11.32
N CYS A 26 5.81 12.82 10.66
CA CYS A 26 7.10 12.96 9.98
C CYS A 26 8.28 12.79 10.95
N VAL A 27 8.21 13.46 12.12
CA VAL A 27 9.23 13.33 13.17
C VAL A 27 9.33 11.89 13.69
N LYS A 28 8.19 11.23 13.97
CA LYS A 28 8.18 9.83 14.44
C LYS A 28 8.76 8.88 13.41
N VAL A 29 8.45 9.06 12.13
CA VAL A 29 9.00 8.25 11.03
C VAL A 29 10.49 8.47 10.88
N ALA A 30 10.96 9.72 10.88
CA ALA A 30 12.38 10.04 10.80
C ALA A 30 13.16 9.45 11.99
N ALA A 31 12.64 9.61 13.21
CA ALA A 31 13.22 9.02 14.41
C ALA A 31 13.26 7.49 14.35
N CYS A 32 12.21 6.85 13.81
CA CYS A 32 12.18 5.40 13.60
C CYS A 32 13.25 4.93 12.61
N ARG A 33 13.43 5.64 11.49
CA ARG A 33 14.46 5.33 10.49
C ARG A 33 15.87 5.56 11.02
N ALA A 34 16.10 6.64 11.76
CA ALA A 34 17.41 6.97 12.33
C ALA A 34 17.96 5.89 13.29
N ARG A 35 17.06 5.16 13.96
CA ARG A 35 17.39 4.01 14.83
C ARG A 35 17.37 2.65 14.12
N GLY A 36 17.31 2.62 12.79
CA GLY A 36 17.25 1.39 11.99
C GLY A 36 15.93 0.62 12.10
N GLY A 37 14.86 1.30 12.54
CA GLY A 37 13.52 0.73 12.63
C GLY A 37 12.81 0.63 11.28
N ARG A 38 11.71 -0.12 11.25
CA ARG A 38 10.82 -0.27 10.09
C ARG A 38 9.55 0.53 10.26
N VAL A 39 9.08 1.14 9.19
CA VAL A 39 7.79 1.81 9.08
C VAL A 39 6.79 0.83 8.47
N ILE A 40 5.82 0.40 9.30
CA ILE A 40 4.79 -0.55 8.90
C ILE A 40 3.48 0.20 8.73
N ALA A 41 2.99 0.27 7.49
CA ALA A 41 1.70 0.88 7.20
C ALA A 41 0.56 -0.09 7.56
N VAL A 42 -0.51 0.45 8.14
CA VAL A 42 -1.72 -0.31 8.45
C VAL A 42 -2.84 0.20 7.56
N GLY A 43 -3.12 -0.54 6.49
CA GLY A 43 -4.08 -0.15 5.46
C GLY A 43 -3.43 0.52 4.25
N THR A 44 -4.04 0.32 3.08
CA THR A 44 -3.55 0.84 1.79
C THR A 44 -3.68 2.35 1.67
N THR A 45 -4.70 2.95 2.30
CA THR A 45 -4.85 4.41 2.39
C THR A 45 -3.66 5.04 3.12
N THR A 46 -3.16 4.41 4.19
CA THR A 46 -1.95 4.87 4.89
C THR A 46 -0.72 4.82 3.99
N VAL A 47 -0.58 3.75 3.18
CA VAL A 47 0.50 3.67 2.18
C VAL A 47 0.42 4.84 1.20
N ARG A 48 -0.73 5.05 0.57
CA ARG A 48 -0.92 6.16 -0.38
C ARG A 48 -0.60 7.50 0.25
N SER A 49 -1.05 7.73 1.47
CA SER A 49 -0.81 8.98 2.21
C SER A 49 0.68 9.24 2.44
N LEU A 50 1.41 8.25 2.96
CA LEU A 50 2.83 8.39 3.27
C LEU A 50 3.70 8.50 2.01
N GLU A 51 3.40 7.70 0.99
CA GLU A 51 4.17 7.73 -0.27
C GLU A 51 3.90 9.00 -1.09
N SER A 52 2.68 9.56 -1.03
CA SER A 52 2.39 10.88 -1.59
C SER A 52 3.07 12.01 -0.83
N ALA A 53 3.03 11.98 0.49
CA ALA A 53 3.72 12.96 1.33
C ALA A 53 5.27 12.89 1.20
N ALA A 54 5.80 11.82 0.59
CA ALA A 54 7.20 11.65 0.26
C ALA A 54 7.51 11.81 -1.23
N ALA A 55 6.60 12.35 -2.05
CA ALA A 55 6.82 12.52 -3.48
C ALA A 55 8.09 13.34 -3.81
N GLY A 56 8.47 14.28 -2.94
CA GLY A 56 9.69 15.09 -3.05
C GLY A 56 10.99 14.38 -2.68
N GLY A 57 10.94 13.08 -2.35
CA GLY A 57 12.11 12.25 -1.99
C GLY A 57 12.16 11.89 -0.52
N GLU A 58 11.78 12.81 0.36
CA GLU A 58 11.66 12.58 1.81
C GLU A 58 10.25 12.89 2.31
N LEU A 59 9.83 12.23 3.39
CA LEU A 59 8.52 12.44 3.99
C LEU A 59 8.44 13.85 4.60
N ALA A 60 7.48 14.65 4.14
CA ALA A 60 7.23 16.01 4.64
C ALA A 60 5.76 16.21 5.03
N PRO A 61 5.47 17.15 5.97
CA PRO A 61 4.11 17.47 6.35
C PRO A 61 3.30 17.88 5.12
N THR A 62 2.16 17.22 4.91
CA THR A 62 1.38 17.36 3.67
C THR A 62 -0.10 17.34 3.98
N ARG A 63 -0.83 18.34 3.49
CA ARG A 63 -2.29 18.36 3.50
C ARG A 63 -2.80 18.68 2.11
N GLY A 64 -3.63 17.83 1.55
CA GLY A 64 -4.11 17.99 0.18
C GLY A 64 -4.76 16.74 -0.37
N GLU A 65 -4.85 16.64 -1.69
CA GLU A 65 -5.36 15.46 -2.37
C GLU A 65 -4.21 14.57 -2.85
N THR A 66 -4.45 13.25 -2.84
CA THR A 66 -3.60 12.27 -3.51
C THR A 66 -4.39 11.48 -4.54
N ASP A 67 -3.86 11.43 -5.75
CA ASP A 67 -4.27 10.52 -6.82
C ASP A 67 -3.21 9.42 -7.07
N ILE A 68 -2.25 9.24 -6.15
CA ILE A 68 -1.14 8.30 -6.37
C ILE A 68 -1.67 6.91 -6.71
N PHE A 69 -1.13 6.38 -7.80
CA PHE A 69 -1.39 5.02 -8.24
C PHE A 69 -0.13 4.18 -8.07
N ILE A 70 -0.22 3.19 -7.19
CA ILE A 70 0.90 2.31 -6.82
C ILE A 70 0.66 0.95 -7.48
N TYR A 71 1.62 0.51 -8.27
CA TYR A 71 1.57 -0.72 -9.06
C TYR A 71 2.98 -1.36 -9.14
N PRO A 72 3.12 -2.60 -9.62
CA PRO A 72 4.41 -3.28 -9.70
C PRO A 72 5.49 -2.44 -10.38
N GLY A 73 6.67 -2.36 -9.75
CA GLY A 73 7.77 -1.48 -10.17
C GLY A 73 7.86 -0.17 -9.38
N TYR A 74 6.86 0.15 -8.53
CA TYR A 74 6.91 1.30 -7.64
C TYR A 74 8.02 1.19 -6.59
N GLU A 75 8.83 2.24 -6.45
CA GLU A 75 9.84 2.33 -5.40
C GLU A 75 9.26 3.00 -4.14
N PHE A 76 8.97 2.19 -3.12
CA PHE A 76 8.54 2.68 -1.81
C PHE A 76 9.65 3.45 -1.11
N LYS A 77 9.35 4.71 -0.75
CA LYS A 77 10.26 5.63 -0.07
C LYS A 77 10.10 5.58 1.45
N VAL A 78 8.89 5.32 1.93
CA VAL A 78 8.54 5.44 3.35
C VAL A 78 8.12 4.12 3.95
N VAL A 79 7.34 3.30 3.24
CA VAL A 79 6.74 2.09 3.81
C VAL A 79 7.62 0.87 3.57
N ASP A 80 8.01 0.18 4.64
CA ASP A 80 8.84 -1.03 4.57
C ASP A 80 8.00 -2.32 4.60
N ALA A 81 6.80 -2.26 5.18
CA ALA A 81 5.85 -3.36 5.24
C ALA A 81 4.39 -2.85 5.33
N LEU A 82 3.44 -3.69 4.92
CA LEU A 82 2.02 -3.38 4.88
C LEU A 82 1.21 -4.45 5.63
N ILE A 83 0.36 -4.01 6.55
CA ILE A 83 -0.75 -4.80 7.09
C ILE A 83 -2.03 -4.39 6.36
N THR A 84 -2.73 -5.34 5.74
CA THR A 84 -3.97 -5.05 5.02
C THR A 84 -4.87 -6.29 4.91
N ASN A 85 -6.11 -6.14 4.46
CA ASN A 85 -7.06 -7.24 4.29
C ASN A 85 -6.79 -8.02 3.00
N PHE A 86 -7.44 -9.17 2.81
CA PHE A 86 -7.47 -9.84 1.50
C PHE A 86 -8.45 -9.14 0.54
N HIS A 87 -7.93 -8.70 -0.61
CA HIS A 87 -8.65 -7.95 -1.65
C HIS A 87 -9.15 -8.84 -2.78
N LEU A 88 -10.19 -8.41 -3.49
CA LEU A 88 -10.70 -9.09 -4.68
C LEU A 88 -9.66 -9.18 -5.82
N PRO A 89 -9.70 -10.27 -6.62
CA PRO A 89 -9.06 -10.31 -7.94
C PRO A 89 -9.45 -9.08 -8.78
N GLN A 90 -8.51 -8.58 -9.58
CA GLN A 90 -8.72 -7.44 -10.50
C GLN A 90 -9.11 -6.10 -9.83
N SER A 91 -8.75 -5.91 -8.56
CA SER A 91 -8.92 -4.63 -7.87
C SER A 91 -7.66 -3.77 -7.93
N THR A 92 -7.80 -2.45 -7.89
CA THR A 92 -6.67 -1.50 -7.75
C THR A 92 -5.86 -1.75 -6.49
N LEU A 93 -6.51 -2.22 -5.41
CA LEU A 93 -5.82 -2.60 -4.17
C LEU A 93 -4.92 -3.80 -4.34
N LEU A 94 -5.32 -4.78 -5.15
CA LEU A 94 -4.46 -5.90 -5.49
C LEU A 94 -3.20 -5.44 -6.24
N MET A 95 -3.29 -4.37 -7.03
CA MET A 95 -2.13 -3.78 -7.72
C MET A 95 -1.15 -3.11 -6.76
N LEU A 96 -1.67 -2.37 -5.77
CA LEU A 96 -0.82 -1.79 -4.72
C LEU A 96 -0.15 -2.91 -3.92
N VAL A 97 -0.88 -3.96 -3.58
CA VAL A 97 -0.35 -5.12 -2.88
C VAL A 97 0.72 -5.85 -3.70
N SER A 98 0.53 -6.00 -5.01
CA SER A 98 1.53 -6.60 -5.91
C SER A 98 2.74 -5.71 -6.17
N ALA A 99 2.72 -4.45 -5.74
CA ALA A 99 3.93 -3.63 -5.67
C ALA A 99 4.82 -4.02 -4.47
N PHE A 100 4.26 -4.54 -3.38
CA PHE A 100 5.02 -4.99 -2.21
C PHE A 100 5.66 -6.36 -2.38
N CYS A 101 4.98 -7.27 -3.09
CA CYS A 101 5.40 -8.66 -3.25
C CYS A 101 5.24 -9.14 -4.70
N SER A 102 6.04 -10.13 -5.09
CA SER A 102 5.94 -10.70 -6.44
C SER A 102 4.54 -11.29 -6.71
N ARG A 103 4.14 -11.31 -7.98
CA ARG A 103 2.86 -11.90 -8.40
C ARG A 103 2.74 -13.36 -7.95
N ASP A 104 3.82 -14.13 -8.04
CA ASP A 104 3.82 -15.56 -7.70
C ASP A 104 3.60 -15.76 -6.19
N VAL A 105 4.29 -14.97 -5.35
CA VAL A 105 4.09 -14.98 -3.89
C VAL A 105 2.66 -14.57 -3.53
N LEU A 106 2.12 -13.55 -4.19
CA LEU A 106 0.76 -13.11 -3.95
C LEU A 106 -0.27 -14.19 -4.31
N MET A 107 -0.11 -14.85 -5.46
CA MET A 107 -1.00 -15.92 -5.90
C MET A 107 -0.95 -17.13 -4.97
N GLU A 108 0.25 -17.54 -4.53
CA GLU A 108 0.39 -18.63 -3.57
C GLU A 108 -0.19 -18.25 -2.20
N THR A 109 0.02 -17.02 -1.73
CA THR A 109 -0.57 -16.52 -0.47
C THR A 109 -2.10 -16.59 -0.51
N TYR A 110 -2.70 -16.16 -1.63
CA TYR A 110 -4.15 -16.23 -1.82
C TYR A 110 -4.67 -17.65 -1.90
N LYS A 111 -3.95 -18.54 -2.57
CA LYS A 111 -4.29 -19.96 -2.63
C LYS A 111 -4.27 -20.58 -1.24
N GLN A 112 -3.20 -20.35 -0.46
CA GLN A 112 -3.10 -20.82 0.92
C GLN A 112 -4.23 -20.25 1.80
N ALA A 113 -4.59 -18.97 1.64
CA ALA A 113 -5.68 -18.37 2.37
C ALA A 113 -7.04 -19.06 2.07
N VAL A 114 -7.30 -19.40 0.80
CA VAL A 114 -8.50 -20.15 0.42
C VAL A 114 -8.47 -21.58 0.96
N GLU A 115 -7.34 -22.29 0.85
CA GLU A 115 -7.18 -23.67 1.34
C GLU A 115 -7.34 -23.79 2.86
N ASN A 116 -7.08 -22.70 3.60
CA ASN A 116 -7.17 -22.64 5.06
C ASN A 116 -8.40 -21.86 5.57
N ASP A 117 -9.43 -21.68 4.73
CA ASP A 117 -10.70 -21.04 5.08
C ASP A 117 -10.56 -19.62 5.69
N TYR A 118 -9.56 -18.85 5.25
CA TYR A 118 -9.44 -17.45 5.64
C TYR A 118 -10.66 -16.66 5.14
N ARG A 119 -11.05 -15.67 5.93
CA ARG A 119 -12.14 -14.75 5.61
C ARG A 119 -11.56 -13.58 4.82
N PHE A 120 -12.22 -13.20 3.73
CA PHE A 120 -11.75 -12.12 2.85
C PHE A 120 -12.50 -10.81 3.12
N TYR A 121 -12.11 -9.73 2.44
CA TYR A 121 -12.79 -8.42 2.44
C TYR A 121 -12.65 -7.61 3.75
N SER A 122 -13.49 -6.57 3.87
CA SER A 122 -13.41 -5.53 4.91
C SER A 122 -13.46 -6.05 6.35
N TYR A 123 -14.14 -7.17 6.58
CA TYR A 123 -14.33 -7.78 7.91
C TYR A 123 -13.69 -9.16 8.02
N GLY A 124 -12.87 -9.52 7.04
CA GLY A 124 -12.14 -10.77 7.01
C GLY A 124 -10.88 -10.73 7.86
N ASP A 125 -9.97 -11.62 7.51
CA ASP A 125 -8.63 -11.71 8.08
C ASP A 125 -7.67 -10.74 7.37
N ALA A 126 -6.45 -10.66 7.89
CA ALA A 126 -5.43 -9.73 7.44
C ALA A 126 -4.15 -10.45 7.00
N MET A 127 -3.37 -9.78 6.17
CA MET A 127 -2.04 -10.17 5.74
C MET A 127 -1.00 -9.13 6.15
N LEU A 128 0.21 -9.58 6.46
CA LEU A 128 1.41 -8.77 6.64
C LEU A 128 2.36 -9.05 5.46
N LEU A 129 2.71 -8.00 4.73
CA LEU A 129 3.55 -8.04 3.55
C LEU A 129 4.83 -7.24 3.80
N GLY A 130 6.00 -7.84 3.54
CA GLY A 130 7.27 -7.13 3.52
C GLY A 130 7.62 -6.66 2.12
N LYS A 131 8.38 -5.56 2.00
CA LYS A 131 8.95 -5.11 0.73
C LYS A 131 9.94 -6.16 0.18
N GLY A 132 9.78 -6.54 -1.08
CA GLY A 132 10.75 -7.37 -1.81
C GLY A 132 10.67 -8.87 -1.52
N VAL A 133 9.51 -9.35 -1.06
CA VAL A 133 9.22 -10.79 -0.88
C VAL A 133 8.58 -11.35 -2.15
#